data_AF-A0AA47NSH3-F1
#
_entry.id   AF-A0AA47NSH3-F1
#
_cell.length_a   1.000
_cell.length_b   1.000
_cell.length_c   1.000
_cell.angle_alpha   90.00
_cell.angle_beta   90.00
_cell.angle_gamma   90.00
#
_symmetry.space_group_name_H-M   'P 1'
#
loop_
_entity.id
_entity.type
_entity.pdbx_description
1 polymer ?
#
loop_
_entity_poly.entity_id
_entity_poly.type
_entity_poly.pdbx_seq_one_letter_code
_entity_poly.pdbx_strand_id
1 'polypeptide(L)'
;MKDCRPLLLLMSLAVVDNSFALPDSGWISQLTVTATTKQQQQWPSVYSRDELLQHRDRPVVCPKAIPWELRIRRHGTRAGAMVRNKKTERRWRYKPRLPSVIMWNGRSLPNKADELSALITGQREYRECSVLCLTETWLNRKMFTHLFGLSLRLKKVPTLWKTSCVVPVPKKGRPSAPKDFRPVAPTSHVMKTFERMVLEHLRPLVRDCLDPLQLAYQTDIGVDAIICLLSQSLHTHLERPQSMVRIMFFDFSSAFDTVQSARLAEKLQVMQVDPDMVAWITNYLTDRPQYVMLRHCLSDVGTVLSPFLFTLYTSDFCYNSRTCHLQKFSDDSSIVGCITDNREEEYRELVENFVGWCDGNHLQLNTGKIKELKVPIPVSINGEEVEMVDTYKFLGVHLNNKLDWSDNSEALYRKGQCRLFFLRRLRSFNVCTRLLQMFYQSVVASATFFAIVCWGGGIGSGGASKLNKLVRKASSVVGMKLDCVEAVTERRMKGKLQAIMDNPSHPLYAELRQLRSTFSHRLTQPRASKNLGGSFIPSAIRLYNTSTPRSQRLQSPKD
;
A
#
# COMPACT_ATOMS: atom_id res chain seq x y z
N MET A 1 3.25 -32.97 -18.18
CA MET A 1 3.52 -31.57 -18.56
C MET A 1 3.86 -31.48 -20.04
N LYS A 2 2.83 -31.48 -20.89
CA LYS A 2 2.86 -30.85 -22.22
C LYS A 2 1.90 -29.64 -22.13
N ASP A 3 2.00 -28.71 -23.07
CA ASP A 3 1.18 -27.49 -23.18
C ASP A 3 1.45 -26.36 -22.16
N CYS A 4 2.69 -25.87 -22.13
CA CYS A 4 2.94 -24.47 -21.78
C CYS A 4 2.73 -23.60 -23.03
N ARG A 5 1.54 -23.02 -23.20
CA ARG A 5 1.32 -21.96 -24.21
C ARG A 5 1.99 -20.65 -23.72
N PRO A 6 2.64 -19.87 -24.61
CA PRO A 6 3.23 -18.58 -24.23
C PRO A 6 2.14 -17.57 -23.88
N LEU A 7 2.32 -16.81 -22.80
CA LEU A 7 1.40 -15.77 -22.34
C LEU A 7 1.85 -14.41 -22.87
N LEU A 8 0.95 -13.66 -23.50
CA LEU A 8 1.26 -12.41 -24.19
C LEU A 8 0.63 -11.24 -23.43
N LEU A 9 1.44 -10.24 -23.05
CA LEU A 9 1.01 -9.17 -22.15
C LEU A 9 0.98 -7.84 -22.93
N LEU A 10 -0.22 -7.38 -23.26
CA LEU A 10 -0.43 -6.10 -23.93
C LEU A 10 -0.74 -5.03 -22.89
N MET A 11 0.13 -4.01 -22.83
CA MET A 11 -0.22 -2.75 -22.18
C MET A 11 -1.01 -1.86 -23.15
N SER A 12 -2.10 -2.40 -23.72
CA SER A 12 -3.07 -1.63 -24.50
C SER A 12 -3.90 -0.78 -23.54
N LEU A 13 -3.53 0.48 -23.39
CA LEU A 13 -4.43 1.50 -22.92
C LEU A 13 -5.28 1.93 -24.10
N ALA A 14 -6.49 1.36 -24.20
CA ALA A 14 -7.43 1.74 -25.24
C ALA A 14 -7.63 3.27 -25.22
N VAL A 15 -7.40 3.89 -26.38
CA VAL A 15 -7.95 5.19 -26.75
C VAL A 15 -8.71 4.90 -28.03
N VAL A 16 -10.03 5.15 -28.02
CA VAL A 16 -10.85 4.99 -29.21
C VAL A 16 -10.41 6.02 -30.24
N ASP A 17 -10.31 5.60 -31.49
CA ASP A 17 -9.92 6.42 -32.63
C ASP A 17 -10.89 7.60 -32.80
N ASN A 18 -10.42 8.80 -32.45
CA ASN A 18 -11.10 10.05 -32.81
C ASN A 18 -10.56 10.48 -34.18
N SER A 19 -11.04 9.79 -35.22
CA SER A 19 -10.81 10.17 -36.60
C SER A 19 -11.44 11.55 -36.85
N PHE A 20 -10.59 12.56 -37.04
CA PHE A 20 -11.01 13.94 -37.28
C PHE A 20 -11.79 14.04 -38.60
N ALA A 21 -13.07 14.39 -38.52
CA ALA A 21 -13.82 15.00 -39.59
C ALA A 21 -14.83 15.99 -38.98
N LEU A 22 -14.52 17.28 -39.05
CA LEU A 22 -15.54 18.33 -38.94
C LEU A 22 -16.39 18.25 -40.22
N PRO A 23 -17.71 18.42 -40.09
CA PRO A 23 -18.29 19.61 -40.69
C PRO A 23 -19.24 20.37 -39.75
N ASP A 24 -19.61 21.56 -40.22
CA ASP A 24 -20.25 22.64 -39.47
C ASP A 24 -21.66 22.37 -38.92
N SER A 25 -21.95 23.13 -37.85
CA SER A 25 -23.27 23.68 -37.49
C SER A 25 -24.43 22.75 -37.11
N GLY A 26 -24.94 22.96 -35.89
CA GLY A 26 -26.35 22.75 -35.53
C GLY A 26 -26.66 21.57 -34.61
N TRP A 27 -27.72 21.76 -33.83
CA TRP A 27 -28.48 20.73 -33.09
C TRP A 27 -27.90 20.18 -31.79
N ILE A 28 -27.98 21.02 -30.75
CA ILE A 28 -28.25 20.55 -29.39
C ILE A 28 -29.71 20.08 -29.32
N SER A 29 -29.96 18.77 -29.41
CA SER A 29 -31.18 18.12 -28.89
C SER A 29 -31.16 16.61 -29.08
N GLN A 30 -31.60 15.86 -28.06
CA GLN A 30 -31.96 14.43 -28.10
C GLN A 30 -30.85 13.41 -28.44
N LEU A 31 -30.22 12.85 -27.39
CA LEU A 31 -29.75 11.47 -27.42
C LEU A 31 -30.18 10.75 -26.14
N THR A 32 -31.43 10.28 -26.15
CA THR A 32 -32.00 9.39 -25.14
C THR A 32 -31.25 8.06 -25.17
N VAL A 33 -30.85 7.55 -24.00
CA VAL A 33 -30.09 6.29 -23.89
C VAL A 33 -31.02 5.09 -24.09
N THR A 34 -31.26 4.71 -25.35
CA THR A 34 -31.71 3.35 -25.67
C THR A 34 -30.49 2.43 -25.71
N ALA A 35 -30.35 1.60 -24.69
CA ALA A 35 -29.33 0.57 -24.60
C ALA A 35 -29.61 -0.57 -25.60
N THR A 36 -29.18 -0.43 -26.85
CA THR A 36 -29.16 -1.54 -27.81
C THR A 36 -27.86 -2.33 -27.68
N THR A 37 -27.99 -3.62 -27.37
CA THR A 37 -26.93 -4.63 -27.36
C THR A 37 -26.26 -4.79 -28.73
N LYS A 38 -25.25 -3.97 -29.01
CA LYS A 38 -24.12 -4.32 -29.88
C LYS A 38 -22.87 -4.39 -29.01
N GLN A 39 -22.11 -5.47 -29.17
CA GLN A 39 -21.00 -5.83 -28.28
C GLN A 39 -20.01 -4.67 -28.13
N GLN A 40 -19.95 -4.07 -26.92
CA GLN A 40 -18.77 -3.33 -26.50
C GLN A 40 -17.64 -4.33 -26.32
N GLN A 41 -16.87 -4.53 -27.40
CA GLN A 41 -15.76 -5.47 -27.44
C GLN A 41 -14.63 -4.93 -26.58
N GLN A 42 -14.64 -5.28 -25.28
CA GLN A 42 -13.56 -4.98 -24.36
C GLN A 42 -12.30 -5.73 -24.79
N TRP A 43 -11.21 -4.98 -24.86
CA TRP A 43 -9.89 -5.48 -25.24
C TRP A 43 -9.17 -5.98 -23.97
N PRO A 44 -8.81 -7.27 -23.86
CA PRO A 44 -7.99 -7.77 -22.77
C PRO A 44 -6.64 -7.03 -22.65
N SER A 45 -5.98 -7.13 -21.48
CA SER A 45 -4.57 -6.74 -21.31
C SER A 45 -3.60 -7.93 -21.44
N VAL A 46 -4.15 -9.12 -21.67
CA VAL A 46 -3.43 -10.37 -21.89
C VAL A 46 -4.11 -11.09 -23.03
N TYR A 47 -3.35 -11.45 -24.06
CA TYR A 47 -3.86 -12.17 -25.23
C TYR A 47 -3.13 -13.51 -25.33
N SER A 48 -3.76 -14.50 -25.94
CA SER A 48 -2.99 -15.54 -26.63
C SER A 48 -2.32 -14.95 -27.88
N ARG A 49 -1.27 -15.61 -28.35
CA ARG A 49 -0.60 -15.20 -29.60
C ARG A 49 -1.56 -15.19 -30.78
N ASP A 50 -2.53 -16.11 -30.79
CA ASP A 50 -3.44 -16.30 -31.91
C ASP A 50 -4.57 -15.26 -31.89
N GLU A 51 -5.08 -14.89 -30.71
CA GLU A 51 -6.00 -13.75 -30.53
C GLU A 51 -5.35 -12.44 -31.02
N LEU A 52 -4.09 -12.19 -30.64
CA LEU A 52 -3.38 -10.99 -31.07
C LEU A 52 -3.30 -10.87 -32.60
N LEU A 53 -3.02 -11.97 -33.29
CA LEU A 53 -2.88 -11.98 -34.74
C LEU A 53 -4.22 -11.90 -35.50
N GLN A 54 -5.36 -11.95 -34.80
CA GLN A 54 -6.70 -11.70 -35.36
C GLN A 54 -7.03 -10.20 -35.43
N HIS A 55 -6.33 -9.34 -34.69
CA HIS A 55 -6.52 -7.88 -34.71
C HIS A 55 -5.79 -7.20 -35.90
N ARG A 56 -5.83 -7.82 -37.08
CA ARG A 56 -5.31 -7.24 -38.32
C ARG A 56 -6.43 -6.64 -39.14
N ASP A 57 -6.22 -5.43 -39.63
CA ASP A 57 -7.14 -4.77 -40.57
C ASP A 57 -7.08 -5.35 -42.00
N ARG A 58 -6.23 -6.37 -42.25
CA ARG A 58 -5.94 -6.91 -43.59
C ARG A 58 -5.87 -8.43 -43.60
N PRO A 59 -6.36 -9.11 -44.67
CA PRO A 59 -6.28 -10.55 -44.81
C PRO A 59 -4.84 -11.05 -44.97
N VAL A 60 -4.62 -12.32 -44.63
CA VAL A 60 -3.29 -12.95 -44.55
C VAL A 60 -2.61 -13.01 -45.93
N VAL A 61 -1.70 -12.08 -46.19
CA VAL A 61 -0.66 -12.24 -47.22
C VAL A 61 0.50 -13.03 -46.59
N CYS A 62 0.54 -14.35 -46.82
CA CYS A 62 1.67 -15.18 -46.39
C CYS A 62 2.98 -14.71 -47.05
N PRO A 63 3.93 -14.12 -46.31
CA PRO A 63 5.20 -13.71 -46.90
C PRO A 63 6.03 -14.98 -47.12
N LYS A 64 6.14 -15.44 -48.38
CA LYS A 64 6.99 -16.59 -48.74
C LYS A 64 8.47 -16.38 -48.38
N ALA A 65 8.88 -15.15 -48.09
CA ALA A 65 10.18 -14.81 -47.53
C ALA A 65 10.06 -13.67 -46.49
N ILE A 66 10.91 -13.72 -45.46
CA ILE A 66 11.09 -12.61 -44.52
C ILE A 66 11.66 -11.39 -45.30
N PRO A 67 11.09 -10.18 -45.17
CA PRO A 67 11.66 -8.94 -45.71
C PRO A 67 13.13 -8.78 -45.31
N TRP A 68 13.98 -8.26 -46.20
CA TRP A 68 15.43 -8.25 -45.99
C TRP A 68 15.85 -7.37 -44.81
N GLU A 69 15.03 -6.36 -44.49
CA GLU A 69 15.10 -5.46 -43.36
C GLU A 69 14.98 -6.20 -42.01
N LEU A 70 14.18 -7.27 -41.97
CA LEU A 70 13.92 -8.10 -40.79
C LEU A 70 14.85 -9.34 -40.71
N ARG A 71 15.79 -9.49 -41.65
CA ARG A 71 16.78 -10.57 -41.63
C ARG A 71 17.97 -10.18 -40.73
N ILE A 72 18.37 -11.10 -39.86
CA ILE A 72 19.58 -10.95 -39.03
C ILE A 72 20.80 -10.77 -39.96
N ARG A 73 21.38 -9.57 -39.97
CA ARG A 73 22.63 -9.27 -40.67
C ARG A 73 23.77 -10.10 -40.06
N ARG A 74 24.30 -11.05 -40.82
CA ARG A 74 25.42 -11.90 -40.39
C ARG A 74 26.72 -11.34 -40.93
N HIS A 75 27.49 -10.64 -40.09
CA HIS A 75 28.90 -10.40 -40.38
C HIS A 75 29.62 -11.76 -40.41
N GLY A 76 30.22 -12.08 -41.56
CA GLY A 76 30.79 -13.40 -41.83
C GLY A 76 32.31 -13.42 -41.67
N THR A 77 32.81 -14.46 -41.02
CA THR A 77 34.21 -14.92 -41.16
C THR A 77 34.22 -16.39 -41.56
N ARG A 78 35.21 -16.78 -42.37
CA ARG A 78 35.35 -18.12 -42.97
C ARG A 78 35.76 -19.19 -41.93
N ALA A 79 34.81 -19.61 -41.08
CA ALA A 79 34.92 -20.80 -40.22
C ALA A 79 33.77 -21.78 -40.52
N GLY A 80 33.60 -22.10 -41.80
CA GLY A 80 32.31 -22.49 -42.37
C GLY A 80 32.07 -23.98 -42.65
N ALA A 81 32.18 -24.88 -41.68
CA ALA A 81 31.57 -26.23 -41.79
C ALA A 81 31.32 -26.87 -40.42
N MET A 82 32.38 -27.13 -39.64
CA MET A 82 32.25 -27.71 -38.30
C MET A 82 31.45 -26.81 -37.33
N VAL A 83 31.62 -25.48 -37.42
CA VAL A 83 30.80 -24.53 -36.65
C VAL A 83 29.35 -24.54 -37.14
N ARG A 84 29.06 -24.93 -38.39
CA ARG A 84 27.68 -25.14 -38.85
C ARG A 84 27.07 -26.34 -38.11
N ASN A 85 27.69 -27.53 -38.11
CA ASN A 85 27.14 -28.69 -37.39
C ASN A 85 27.05 -28.48 -35.87
N LYS A 86 28.08 -27.96 -35.20
CA LYS A 86 27.98 -27.60 -33.76
C LYS A 86 26.93 -26.52 -33.48
N LYS A 87 26.61 -25.62 -34.43
CA LYS A 87 25.46 -24.70 -34.31
C LYS A 87 24.14 -25.37 -34.67
N THR A 88 24.08 -26.38 -35.54
CA THR A 88 22.87 -27.17 -35.82
C THR A 88 22.46 -27.98 -34.59
N GLU A 89 23.40 -28.65 -33.92
CA GLU A 89 23.14 -29.31 -32.63
C GLU A 89 22.69 -28.32 -31.55
N ARG A 90 23.31 -27.13 -31.48
CA ARG A 90 22.86 -26.06 -30.57
C ARG A 90 21.48 -25.48 -30.96
N ARG A 91 21.09 -25.49 -32.24
CA ARG A 91 19.71 -25.14 -32.66
C ARG A 91 18.70 -26.14 -32.10
N TRP A 92 18.99 -27.43 -32.11
CA TRP A 92 18.11 -28.43 -31.49
C TRP A 92 18.03 -28.30 -29.95
N ARG A 93 19.00 -27.64 -29.31
CA ARG A 93 19.04 -27.36 -27.86
C ARG A 93 18.74 -25.91 -27.46
N TYR A 94 18.04 -25.11 -28.28
CA TYR A 94 17.49 -23.85 -27.79
C TYR A 94 16.32 -24.15 -26.84
N LYS A 95 16.61 -24.16 -25.54
CA LYS A 95 15.62 -23.88 -24.49
C LYS A 95 15.78 -22.40 -24.11
N PRO A 96 14.73 -21.57 -24.18
CA PRO A 96 14.80 -20.24 -23.57
C PRO A 96 15.16 -20.37 -22.09
N ARG A 97 16.06 -19.52 -21.59
CA ARG A 97 16.29 -19.41 -20.14
C ARG A 97 15.01 -18.81 -19.54
N LEU A 98 14.27 -19.62 -18.77
CA LEU A 98 12.98 -19.20 -18.24
C LEU A 98 13.16 -18.18 -17.09
N PRO A 99 12.37 -17.09 -17.04
CA PRO A 99 11.47 -16.60 -18.10
C PRO A 99 12.22 -15.76 -19.15
N SER A 100 11.93 -16.00 -20.44
CA SER A 100 12.39 -15.15 -21.55
C SER A 100 11.34 -14.10 -21.89
N VAL A 101 11.68 -12.83 -21.75
CA VAL A 101 10.80 -11.68 -22.04
C VAL A 101 11.36 -10.92 -23.23
N ILE A 102 10.54 -10.70 -24.26
CA ILE A 102 10.87 -9.82 -25.39
C ILE A 102 10.00 -8.58 -25.28
N MET A 103 10.60 -7.39 -25.39
CA MET A 103 9.87 -6.13 -25.46
C MET A 103 9.98 -5.56 -26.87
N TRP A 104 8.86 -5.10 -27.41
CA TRP A 104 8.80 -4.50 -28.74
C TRP A 104 7.86 -3.29 -28.76
N ASN A 105 8.22 -2.31 -29.56
CA ASN A 105 7.53 -1.04 -29.66
C ASN A 105 6.68 -1.00 -30.94
N GLY A 106 5.39 -1.27 -30.78
CA GLY A 106 4.39 -1.16 -31.82
C GLY A 106 3.81 0.24 -31.85
N ARG A 107 4.45 1.18 -32.57
CA ARG A 107 3.92 2.57 -32.75
C ARG A 107 2.43 2.62 -33.05
N SER A 108 1.91 1.61 -33.73
CA SER A 108 0.51 1.24 -33.83
C SER A 108 0.45 -0.28 -33.96
N LEU A 109 -0.36 -0.96 -33.15
CA LEU A 109 -0.45 -2.42 -33.16
C LEU A 109 -1.01 -2.97 -34.49
N PRO A 110 -2.11 -2.46 -35.08
CA PRO A 110 -2.58 -2.91 -36.40
C PRO A 110 -1.52 -2.72 -37.49
N ASN A 111 -0.88 -1.54 -37.55
CA ASN A 111 0.15 -1.22 -38.54
C ASN A 111 1.43 -2.06 -38.41
N LYS A 112 1.60 -2.79 -37.31
CA LYS A 112 2.78 -3.62 -37.05
C LYS A 112 2.48 -5.11 -36.85
N ALA A 113 1.22 -5.54 -36.90
CA ALA A 113 0.85 -6.94 -36.73
C ALA A 113 1.50 -7.87 -37.78
N ASP A 114 1.73 -7.37 -39.00
CA ASP A 114 2.46 -8.10 -40.05
C ASP A 114 3.97 -8.18 -39.79
N GLU A 115 4.60 -7.13 -39.25
CA GLU A 115 6.01 -7.18 -38.78
C GLU A 115 6.15 -8.25 -37.70
N LEU A 116 5.24 -8.26 -36.72
CA LEU A 116 5.22 -9.26 -35.65
C LEU A 116 5.00 -10.68 -36.21
N SER A 117 4.09 -10.85 -37.16
CA SER A 117 3.86 -12.13 -37.85
C SER A 117 5.11 -12.65 -38.56
N ALA A 118 5.84 -11.77 -39.25
CA ALA A 118 7.10 -12.10 -39.93
C ALA A 118 8.20 -12.47 -38.92
N LEU A 119 8.29 -11.77 -37.78
CA LEU A 119 9.24 -12.07 -36.70
C LEU A 119 8.93 -13.41 -36.01
N ILE A 120 7.67 -13.71 -35.68
CA ILE A 120 7.26 -14.99 -35.07
C ILE A 120 7.56 -16.17 -36.02
N THR A 121 7.30 -16.00 -37.32
CA THR A 121 7.55 -17.03 -38.33
C THR A 121 9.05 -17.23 -38.58
N GLY A 122 9.80 -16.13 -38.68
CA GLY A 122 11.19 -16.13 -39.10
C GLY A 122 12.24 -16.26 -37.99
N GLN A 123 11.91 -15.87 -36.75
CA GLN A 123 12.87 -15.77 -35.65
C GLN A 123 12.42 -16.59 -34.44
N ARG A 124 13.25 -17.59 -34.10
CA ARG A 124 12.95 -18.55 -33.03
C ARG A 124 12.78 -17.91 -31.65
N GLU A 125 13.45 -16.79 -31.39
CA GLU A 125 13.37 -16.03 -30.14
C GLU A 125 11.95 -15.47 -29.92
N TYR A 126 11.34 -14.85 -30.94
CA TYR A 126 9.94 -14.38 -30.89
C TYR A 126 8.96 -15.55 -30.81
N ARG A 127 9.25 -16.65 -31.49
CA ARG A 127 8.41 -17.87 -31.48
C ARG A 127 8.39 -18.59 -30.13
N GLU A 128 9.52 -18.64 -29.43
CA GLU A 128 9.71 -19.42 -28.19
C GLU A 128 9.94 -18.53 -26.95
N CYS A 129 9.65 -17.24 -27.02
CA CYS A 129 9.60 -16.37 -25.84
C CYS A 129 8.52 -16.83 -24.85
N SER A 130 8.78 -16.59 -23.55
CA SER A 130 7.83 -16.89 -22.47
C SER A 130 6.77 -15.79 -22.36
N VAL A 131 7.19 -14.54 -22.57
CA VAL A 131 6.34 -13.35 -22.61
C VAL A 131 6.81 -12.44 -23.75
N LEU A 132 5.87 -11.87 -24.48
CA LEU A 132 6.08 -10.75 -25.38
C LEU A 132 5.31 -9.54 -24.82
N CYS A 133 6.03 -8.43 -24.59
CA CYS A 133 5.48 -7.17 -24.09
C CYS A 133 5.47 -6.15 -25.23
N LEU A 134 4.28 -5.65 -25.58
CA LEU A 134 4.11 -4.66 -26.64
C LEU A 134 3.82 -3.28 -26.02
N THR A 135 4.54 -2.26 -26.46
CA THR A 135 4.33 -0.86 -26.05
C THR A 135 3.96 0.00 -27.26
N GLU A 136 2.94 0.85 -27.11
CA GLU A 136 2.47 1.73 -28.18
C GLU A 136 2.96 3.17 -27.96
N THR A 137 3.87 3.65 -28.82
CA THR A 137 4.60 4.91 -28.57
C THR A 137 3.91 6.20 -29.04
N TRP A 138 2.64 6.16 -29.46
CA TRP A 138 1.88 7.41 -29.58
C TRP A 138 1.72 8.11 -28.22
N LEU A 139 1.68 7.35 -27.12
CA LEU A 139 1.58 7.83 -25.73
C LEU A 139 2.86 8.53 -25.26
N ASN A 140 3.13 9.73 -25.79
CA ASN A 140 4.24 10.58 -25.40
C ASN A 140 3.83 11.65 -24.36
N ARG A 141 4.82 12.24 -23.68
CA ARG A 141 4.61 13.27 -22.64
C ARG A 141 3.70 14.42 -23.09
N LYS A 142 3.83 14.91 -24.33
CA LYS A 142 3.03 16.05 -24.81
C LYS A 142 1.54 15.71 -24.89
N MET A 143 1.20 14.48 -25.31
CA MET A 143 -0.19 14.02 -25.32
C MET A 143 -0.77 13.94 -23.90
N PHE A 144 -0.06 13.34 -22.94
CA PHE A 144 -0.53 13.30 -21.55
C PHE A 144 -0.68 14.69 -20.94
N THR A 145 0.29 15.60 -21.14
CA THR A 145 0.16 17.00 -20.70
C THR A 145 -1.06 17.69 -21.31
N HIS A 146 -1.33 17.48 -22.61
CA HIS A 146 -2.51 18.05 -23.26
C HIS A 146 -3.82 17.46 -22.70
N LEU A 147 -3.92 16.14 -22.58
CA LEU A 147 -5.12 15.44 -22.12
C LEU A 147 -5.42 15.70 -20.63
N PHE A 148 -4.41 15.71 -19.76
CA PHE A 148 -4.57 16.09 -18.35
C PHE A 148 -4.94 17.56 -18.22
N GLY A 149 -4.28 18.46 -18.95
CA GLY A 149 -4.63 19.87 -18.97
C GLY A 149 -6.05 20.14 -19.48
N LEU A 150 -6.51 19.38 -20.48
CA LEU A 150 -7.89 19.43 -20.97
C LEU A 150 -8.88 18.92 -19.92
N SER A 151 -8.57 17.80 -19.26
CA SER A 151 -9.40 17.25 -18.18
C SER A 151 -9.57 18.21 -17.01
N LEU A 152 -8.49 18.88 -16.58
CA LEU A 152 -8.53 19.92 -15.55
C LEU A 152 -9.37 21.13 -16.00
N ARG A 153 -9.09 21.72 -17.16
CA ARG A 153 -9.86 22.88 -17.68
C ARG A 153 -11.35 22.60 -17.84
N LEU A 154 -11.70 21.40 -18.29
CA LEU A 154 -13.10 20.98 -18.46
C LEU A 154 -13.73 20.42 -17.17
N LYS A 155 -12.95 20.30 -16.08
CA LYS A 155 -13.39 19.77 -14.78
C LYS A 155 -14.01 18.37 -14.89
N LYS A 156 -13.54 17.59 -15.88
CA LYS A 156 -14.12 16.30 -16.29
C LYS A 156 -13.04 15.25 -16.49
N VAL A 157 -13.18 14.11 -15.82
CA VAL A 157 -12.37 12.91 -16.02
C VAL A 157 -13.00 12.08 -17.15
N PRO A 158 -12.25 11.73 -18.21
CA PRO A 158 -12.74 10.83 -19.26
C PRO A 158 -13.29 9.53 -18.66
N THR A 159 -14.50 9.13 -19.04
CA THR A 159 -15.18 7.93 -18.49
C THR A 159 -14.28 6.70 -18.51
N LEU A 160 -13.58 6.47 -19.62
CA LEU A 160 -12.64 5.37 -19.83
C LEU A 160 -11.48 5.31 -18.80
N TRP A 161 -11.12 6.44 -18.19
CA TRP A 161 -10.06 6.51 -17.18
C TRP A 161 -10.58 6.16 -15.77
N LYS A 162 -11.84 6.52 -15.47
CA LYS A 162 -12.50 6.24 -14.17
C LYS A 162 -13.25 4.91 -14.11
N THR A 163 -13.50 4.26 -15.25
CA THR A 163 -13.98 2.87 -15.35
C THR A 163 -13.03 1.91 -14.62
N SER A 164 -13.58 1.04 -13.78
CA SER A 164 -12.79 0.07 -12.99
C SER A 164 -13.25 -1.38 -13.15
N CYS A 165 -12.27 -2.28 -13.26
CA CYS A 165 -12.47 -3.72 -13.24
C CYS A 165 -12.45 -4.22 -11.78
N VAL A 166 -13.62 -4.49 -11.21
CA VAL A 166 -13.74 -4.96 -9.82
C VAL A 166 -13.28 -6.41 -9.72
N VAL A 167 -12.18 -6.61 -8.99
CA VAL A 167 -11.62 -7.93 -8.68
C VAL A 167 -11.98 -8.29 -7.24
N PRO A 168 -12.77 -9.36 -6.99
CA PRO A 168 -13.12 -9.78 -5.63
C PRO A 168 -11.95 -10.53 -4.98
N VAL A 169 -11.36 -9.95 -3.93
CA VAL A 169 -10.24 -10.54 -3.18
C VAL A 169 -10.73 -11.19 -1.88
N PRO A 170 -10.47 -12.48 -1.61
CA PRO A 170 -10.91 -13.14 -0.38
C PRO A 170 -10.33 -12.49 0.89
N LYS A 171 -11.19 -12.10 1.84
CA LYS A 171 -10.82 -11.65 3.20
C LYS A 171 -10.39 -12.82 4.09
N LYS A 172 -10.92 -14.02 3.84
CA LYS A 172 -10.66 -15.26 4.61
C LYS A 172 -10.32 -16.42 3.67
N GLY A 173 -9.59 -17.42 4.17
CA GLY A 173 -9.06 -18.53 3.35
C GLY A 173 -10.12 -19.46 2.73
N ARG A 174 -11.34 -19.47 3.26
CA ARG A 174 -12.52 -20.14 2.68
C ARG A 174 -13.70 -19.15 2.69
N PRO A 175 -13.85 -18.30 1.66
CA PRO A 175 -15.01 -17.41 1.56
C PRO A 175 -16.27 -18.22 1.30
N SER A 176 -17.38 -17.87 1.95
CA SER A 176 -18.67 -18.55 1.86
C SER A 176 -19.83 -17.62 1.45
N ALA A 177 -19.65 -16.30 1.55
CA ALA A 177 -20.62 -15.30 1.12
C ALA A 177 -19.92 -14.09 0.44
N PRO A 178 -20.62 -13.26 -0.36
CA PRO A 178 -20.03 -12.08 -1.01
C PRO A 178 -19.33 -11.12 -0.04
N LYS A 179 -19.86 -10.96 1.19
CA LYS A 179 -19.24 -10.15 2.26
C LYS A 179 -17.83 -10.61 2.67
N ASP A 180 -17.46 -11.86 2.38
CA ASP A 180 -16.12 -12.40 2.61
C ASP A 180 -15.10 -11.99 1.55
N PHE A 181 -15.50 -11.25 0.51
CA PHE A 181 -14.59 -10.64 -0.45
C PHE A 181 -14.46 -9.14 -0.17
N ARG A 182 -13.29 -8.57 -0.45
CA ARG A 182 -13.08 -7.13 -0.60
C ARG A 182 -13.11 -6.83 -2.11
N PRO A 183 -14.04 -6.00 -2.61
CA PRO A 183 -13.97 -5.53 -3.97
C PRO A 183 -12.72 -4.65 -4.12
N VAL A 184 -11.90 -4.90 -5.13
CA VAL A 184 -10.77 -4.04 -5.47
C VAL A 184 -11.02 -3.45 -6.84
N ALA A 185 -11.14 -2.13 -6.89
CA ALA A 185 -11.43 -1.36 -8.10
C ALA A 185 -10.18 -0.53 -8.53
N PRO A 186 -9.18 -1.16 -9.18
CA PRO A 186 -8.04 -0.42 -9.73
C PRO A 186 -8.51 0.48 -10.88
N THR A 187 -7.95 1.69 -10.94
CA THR A 187 -8.06 2.59 -12.09
C THR A 187 -6.96 2.31 -13.12
N SER A 188 -7.14 2.83 -14.34
CA SER A 188 -6.18 2.66 -15.44
C SER A 188 -4.79 3.24 -15.09
N HIS A 189 -3.73 2.77 -15.76
CA HIS A 189 -2.37 3.29 -15.55
C HIS A 189 -2.26 4.81 -15.84
N VAL A 190 -3.04 5.30 -16.81
CA VAL A 190 -3.17 6.74 -17.11
C VAL A 190 -3.78 7.47 -15.92
N MET A 191 -4.91 6.98 -15.43
CA MET A 191 -5.60 7.58 -14.29
C MET A 191 -4.74 7.55 -13.03
N LYS A 192 -4.08 6.43 -12.69
CA LYS A 192 -3.14 6.35 -11.56
C LYS A 192 -1.97 7.33 -11.68
N THR A 193 -1.53 7.64 -12.89
CA THR A 193 -0.48 8.66 -13.14
C THR A 193 -1.03 10.06 -12.86
N PHE A 194 -2.25 10.35 -13.34
CA PHE A 194 -2.90 11.64 -13.12
C PHE A 194 -3.31 11.85 -11.65
N GLU A 195 -3.85 10.83 -10.98
CA GLU A 195 -4.16 10.80 -9.55
C GLU A 195 -2.93 11.14 -8.70
N ARG A 196 -1.73 10.66 -9.07
CA ARG A 196 -0.47 11.03 -8.39
C ARG A 196 -0.15 12.51 -8.54
N MET A 197 -0.29 13.07 -9.75
CA MET A 197 -0.03 14.49 -10.00
C MET A 197 -1.04 15.39 -9.27
N VAL A 198 -2.31 15.00 -9.23
CA VAL A 198 -3.36 15.71 -8.47
C VAL A 198 -3.08 15.60 -6.96
N LEU A 199 -2.69 14.44 -6.45
CA LEU A 199 -2.34 14.24 -5.05
C LEU A 199 -1.11 15.08 -4.62
N GLU A 200 -0.09 15.14 -5.48
CA GLU A 200 1.13 15.96 -5.26
C GLU A 200 0.80 17.45 -5.17
N HIS A 201 -0.15 17.93 -5.98
CA HIS A 201 -0.63 19.32 -5.94
C HIS A 201 -1.61 19.60 -4.78
N LEU A 202 -2.53 18.68 -4.47
CA LEU A 202 -3.55 18.85 -3.45
C LEU A 202 -2.96 18.81 -2.03
N ARG A 203 -2.01 17.91 -1.76
CA ARG A 203 -1.41 17.71 -0.42
C ARG A 203 -0.87 18.99 0.24
N PRO A 204 -0.12 19.88 -0.43
CA PRO A 204 0.34 21.13 0.19
C PRO A 204 -0.80 22.12 0.49
N LEU A 205 -1.86 22.16 -0.33
CA LEU A 205 -2.99 23.10 -0.15
C LEU A 205 -3.78 22.83 1.12
N VAL A 206 -4.06 21.54 1.38
CA VAL A 206 -4.90 21.11 2.52
C VAL A 206 -4.10 20.76 3.78
N ARG A 207 -2.77 20.99 3.78
CA ARG A 207 -1.85 20.49 4.82
C ARG A 207 -2.28 20.92 6.22
N ASP A 208 -2.59 22.19 6.38
CA ASP A 208 -2.85 22.80 7.69
C ASP A 208 -4.29 22.54 8.17
N CYS A 209 -5.12 21.91 7.32
CA CYS A 209 -6.45 21.42 7.65
C CYS A 209 -6.49 19.91 7.98
N LEU A 210 -5.35 19.20 7.89
CA LEU A 210 -5.26 17.79 8.24
C LEU A 210 -5.25 17.60 9.77
N ASP A 211 -6.01 16.62 10.26
CA ASP A 211 -5.93 16.20 11.65
C ASP A 211 -4.50 15.72 12.01
N PRO A 212 -3.81 16.33 12.98
CA PRO A 212 -2.48 15.90 13.43
C PRO A 212 -2.42 14.45 13.96
N LEU A 213 -3.56 13.88 14.36
CA LEU A 213 -3.70 12.50 14.83
C LEU A 213 -4.26 11.54 13.76
N GLN A 214 -4.41 11.99 12.49
CA GLN A 214 -4.61 11.11 11.34
C GLN A 214 -3.26 10.73 10.72
N LEU A 215 -2.83 9.51 11.05
CA LEU A 215 -1.46 9.04 10.88
C LEU A 215 -1.25 8.17 9.63
N ALA A 216 -2.32 7.79 8.93
CA ALA A 216 -2.20 7.12 7.64
C ALA A 216 -1.88 8.09 6.50
N TYR A 217 -1.19 7.57 5.48
CA TYR A 217 -0.83 8.29 4.25
C TYR A 217 0.04 9.55 4.44
N GLN A 218 0.44 9.88 5.67
CA GLN A 218 1.43 10.91 5.97
C GLN A 218 2.84 10.43 5.60
N THR A 219 3.71 11.37 5.23
CA THR A 219 5.11 11.05 4.86
C THR A 219 5.89 10.63 6.11
N ASP A 220 6.66 9.54 6.02
CA ASP A 220 7.52 8.97 7.08
C ASP A 220 6.81 8.52 8.38
N ILE A 221 5.47 8.53 8.39
CA ILE A 221 4.64 7.98 9.47
C ILE A 221 4.13 6.60 9.06
N GLY A 222 4.27 5.63 9.98
CA GLY A 222 3.79 4.26 9.80
C GLY A 222 2.99 3.79 11.01
N VAL A 223 2.55 2.53 10.96
CA VAL A 223 1.84 1.86 12.07
C VAL A 223 2.63 1.92 13.38
N ASP A 224 3.96 1.99 13.30
CA ASP A 224 4.81 2.14 14.47
C ASP A 224 4.59 3.46 15.23
N ALA A 225 4.29 4.56 14.52
CA ALA A 225 4.07 5.86 15.15
C ALA A 225 2.79 5.88 16.00
N ILE A 226 1.67 5.39 15.48
CA ILE A 226 0.39 5.33 16.19
C ILE A 226 0.44 4.36 17.38
N ILE A 227 1.09 3.19 17.23
CA ILE A 227 1.25 2.26 18.35
C ILE A 227 2.19 2.82 19.43
N CYS A 228 3.26 3.54 19.05
CA CYS A 228 4.13 4.20 20.02
C CYS A 228 3.43 5.38 20.74
N LEU A 229 2.66 6.19 20.03
CA LEU A 229 1.83 7.26 20.62
C LEU A 229 0.83 6.69 21.63
N LEU A 230 0.07 5.67 21.22
CA LEU A 230 -0.86 4.96 22.09
C LEU A 230 -0.13 4.47 23.35
N SER A 231 0.91 3.65 23.17
CA SER A 231 1.65 3.03 24.28
C SER A 231 2.21 4.08 25.25
N GLN A 232 2.66 5.24 24.75
CA GLN A 232 3.15 6.33 25.58
C GLN A 232 2.03 6.92 26.44
N SER A 233 0.89 7.30 25.85
CA SER A 233 -0.27 7.79 26.60
C SER A 233 -0.73 6.79 27.67
N LEU A 234 -0.80 5.49 27.32
CA LEU A 234 -1.19 4.43 28.27
C LEU A 234 -0.23 4.36 29.45
N HIS A 235 1.07 4.20 29.19
CA HIS A 235 2.05 3.97 30.25
C HIS A 235 2.28 5.23 31.12
N THR A 236 2.31 6.43 30.54
CA THR A 236 2.48 7.68 31.30
C THR A 236 1.27 8.00 32.17
N HIS A 237 0.05 7.63 31.77
CA HIS A 237 -1.12 7.80 32.61
C HIS A 237 -1.14 6.80 33.78
N LEU A 238 -0.85 5.52 33.50
CA LEU A 238 -0.91 4.41 34.47
C LEU A 238 0.19 4.42 35.54
N GLU A 239 1.09 5.40 35.54
CA GLU A 239 2.01 5.66 36.66
C GLU A 239 1.37 6.45 37.81
N ARG A 240 0.16 6.98 37.60
CA ARG A 240 -0.60 7.71 38.64
C ARG A 240 -1.42 6.73 39.49
N PRO A 241 -1.55 6.95 40.82
CA PRO A 241 -2.52 6.19 41.61
C PRO A 241 -3.95 6.42 41.09
N GLN A 242 -4.84 5.44 41.29
CA GLN A 242 -6.26 5.52 40.93
C GLN A 242 -6.53 5.89 39.45
N SER A 243 -5.60 5.49 38.56
CA SER A 243 -5.71 5.67 37.12
C SER A 243 -6.17 4.38 36.42
N MET A 244 -6.94 4.55 35.35
CA MET A 244 -7.29 3.50 34.40
C MET A 244 -7.26 4.06 32.97
N VAL A 245 -7.23 3.18 31.98
CA VAL A 245 -7.36 3.61 30.58
C VAL A 245 -8.33 2.70 29.84
N ARG A 246 -9.28 3.32 29.15
CA ARG A 246 -10.21 2.69 28.20
C ARG A 246 -9.73 2.96 26.78
N ILE A 247 -9.89 2.00 25.88
CA ILE A 247 -9.61 2.19 24.45
C ILE A 247 -10.76 1.59 23.65
N MET A 248 -11.46 2.42 22.87
CA MET A 248 -12.49 1.97 21.95
C MET A 248 -11.94 1.96 20.53
N PHE A 249 -12.03 0.82 19.86
CA PHE A 249 -11.63 0.66 18.46
C PHE A 249 -12.86 0.65 17.57
N PHE A 250 -12.90 1.53 16.57
CA PHE A 250 -13.98 1.66 15.61
C PHE A 250 -13.59 1.03 14.27
N ASP A 251 -14.52 0.30 13.66
CA ASP A 251 -14.44 -0.22 12.30
C ASP A 251 -15.66 0.27 11.53
N PHE A 252 -15.43 0.77 10.31
CA PHE A 252 -16.48 1.24 9.42
C PHE A 252 -16.95 0.14 8.47
N SER A 253 -18.27 0.02 8.31
CA SER A 253 -18.92 -0.78 7.28
C SER A 253 -18.66 -0.16 5.90
N SER A 254 -17.58 -0.61 5.24
CA SER A 254 -17.24 -0.18 3.87
C SER A 254 -16.91 1.32 3.74
N ALA A 255 -16.08 1.85 4.65
CA ALA A 255 -15.62 3.26 4.72
C ALA A 255 -15.49 4.03 3.39
N PHE A 256 -14.86 3.44 2.38
CA PHE A 256 -14.63 4.09 1.08
C PHE A 256 -15.88 4.16 0.19
N ASP A 257 -16.80 3.21 0.35
CA ASP A 257 -18.06 3.13 -0.42
C ASP A 257 -19.14 4.05 0.18
N THR A 258 -18.99 4.46 1.45
CA THR A 258 -19.92 5.36 2.17
C THR A 258 -19.60 6.86 2.03
N VAL A 259 -18.45 7.22 1.44
CA VAL A 259 -18.08 8.64 1.22
C VAL A 259 -19.02 9.29 0.21
N GLN A 260 -19.72 10.34 0.64
CA GLN A 260 -20.55 11.14 -0.26
C GLN A 260 -19.70 12.22 -0.96
N SER A 261 -19.74 12.25 -2.29
CA SER A 261 -18.99 13.22 -3.10
C SER A 261 -19.40 14.68 -2.81
N ALA A 262 -20.69 14.94 -2.58
CA ALA A 262 -21.20 16.27 -2.22
C ALA A 262 -20.65 16.75 -0.87
N ARG A 263 -20.70 15.91 0.18
CA ARG A 263 -20.14 16.22 1.50
C ARG A 263 -18.62 16.40 1.47
N LEU A 264 -17.92 15.63 0.65
CA LEU A 264 -16.49 15.86 0.43
C LEU A 264 -16.23 17.20 -0.26
N ALA A 265 -17.04 17.59 -1.25
CA ALA A 265 -16.91 18.87 -1.93
C ALA A 265 -17.11 20.06 -0.97
N GLU A 266 -18.12 20.00 -0.09
CA GLU A 266 -18.34 20.98 0.98
C GLU A 266 -17.09 21.11 1.88
N LYS A 267 -16.56 19.98 2.38
CA LYS A 267 -15.34 19.97 3.21
C LYS A 267 -14.12 20.54 2.48
N LEU A 268 -13.93 20.21 1.20
CA LEU A 268 -12.82 20.74 0.40
C LEU A 268 -12.92 22.25 0.19
N GLN A 269 -14.13 22.81 0.05
CA GLN A 269 -14.35 24.25 -0.02
C GLN A 269 -14.02 24.95 1.30
N VAL A 270 -14.38 24.34 2.45
CA VAL A 270 -13.97 24.82 3.79
C VAL A 270 -12.44 24.79 3.95
N MET A 271 -11.77 23.79 3.38
CA MET A 271 -10.30 23.70 3.28
C MET A 271 -9.68 24.64 2.23
N GLN A 272 -10.44 25.59 1.68
CA GLN A 272 -10.01 26.59 0.69
C GLN A 272 -9.42 25.98 -0.60
N VAL A 273 -9.83 24.75 -0.96
CA VAL A 273 -9.45 24.14 -2.24
C VAL A 273 -10.21 24.83 -3.37
N ASP A 274 -9.48 25.16 -4.43
CA ASP A 274 -10.01 25.83 -5.62
C ASP A 274 -11.29 25.15 -6.18
N PRO A 275 -12.36 25.90 -6.51
CA PRO A 275 -13.63 25.34 -6.98
C PRO A 275 -13.52 24.45 -8.22
N ASP A 276 -12.57 24.71 -9.13
CA ASP A 276 -12.38 23.89 -10.33
C ASP A 276 -11.72 22.56 -9.99
N MET A 277 -10.80 22.56 -9.02
CA MET A 277 -10.27 21.32 -8.44
C MET A 277 -11.34 20.52 -7.69
N VAL A 278 -12.20 21.18 -6.90
CA VAL A 278 -13.34 20.52 -6.23
C VAL A 278 -14.31 19.92 -7.24
N ALA A 279 -14.63 20.63 -8.32
CA ALA A 279 -15.48 20.12 -9.40
C ALA A 279 -14.84 18.90 -10.11
N TRP A 280 -13.53 18.95 -10.37
CA TRP A 280 -12.80 17.83 -10.96
C TRP A 280 -12.77 16.60 -10.04
N ILE A 281 -12.52 16.78 -8.73
CA ILE A 281 -12.55 15.69 -7.72
C ILE A 281 -13.96 15.11 -7.62
N THR A 282 -14.99 15.95 -7.65
CA THR A 282 -16.39 15.50 -7.66
C THR A 282 -16.66 14.62 -8.89
N ASN A 283 -16.24 15.06 -10.09
CA ASN A 283 -16.41 14.28 -11.31
C ASN A 283 -15.55 13.01 -11.38
N TYR A 284 -14.42 12.96 -10.68
CA TYR A 284 -13.63 11.74 -10.50
C TYR A 284 -14.39 10.69 -9.67
N LEU A 285 -15.14 11.12 -8.66
CA LEU A 285 -15.89 10.24 -7.75
C LEU A 285 -17.26 9.80 -8.29
N THR A 286 -17.98 10.66 -9.02
CA THR A 286 -19.30 10.32 -9.60
C THR A 286 -19.20 9.52 -10.90
N ASP A 287 -20.30 8.89 -11.31
CA ASP A 287 -20.47 8.25 -12.63
C ASP A 287 -19.30 7.35 -13.04
N ARG A 288 -18.85 6.49 -12.12
CA ARG A 288 -17.75 5.55 -12.33
C ARG A 288 -18.29 4.20 -12.79
N PRO A 289 -18.12 3.81 -14.07
CA PRO A 289 -18.59 2.50 -14.52
C PRO A 289 -17.77 1.39 -13.87
N GLN A 290 -18.43 0.35 -13.39
CA GLN A 290 -17.78 -0.80 -12.78
C GLN A 290 -18.23 -2.09 -13.47
N TYR A 291 -17.30 -3.03 -13.65
CA TYR A 291 -17.61 -4.38 -14.12
C TYR A 291 -16.79 -5.39 -13.32
N VAL A 292 -17.35 -6.57 -13.04
CA VAL A 292 -16.71 -7.58 -12.19
C VAL A 292 -15.98 -8.61 -13.05
N MET A 293 -14.70 -8.87 -12.75
CA MET A 293 -13.93 -9.93 -13.41
C MET A 293 -13.63 -11.08 -12.45
N LEU A 294 -14.27 -12.23 -12.70
CA LEU A 294 -14.05 -13.47 -11.96
C LEU A 294 -12.95 -14.30 -12.63
N ARG A 295 -11.77 -14.32 -12.00
CA ARG A 295 -10.54 -15.03 -12.40
C ARG A 295 -9.84 -14.44 -13.65
N HIS A 296 -8.81 -13.61 -13.45
CA HIS A 296 -7.55 -13.58 -14.22
C HIS A 296 -6.50 -12.76 -13.42
N CYS A 297 -5.26 -12.66 -13.91
CA CYS A 297 -4.10 -12.24 -13.11
C CYS A 297 -4.16 -10.80 -12.57
N LEU A 298 -3.73 -10.64 -11.31
CA LEU A 298 -3.69 -9.38 -10.56
C LEU A 298 -2.53 -8.47 -10.99
N SER A 299 -2.81 -7.17 -11.15
CA SER A 299 -1.82 -6.09 -11.10
C SER A 299 -2.38 -4.86 -10.35
N ASP A 300 -1.50 -4.15 -9.63
CA ASP A 300 -1.71 -3.04 -8.69
C ASP A 300 -3.14 -2.74 -8.22
N VAL A 301 -3.40 -3.12 -6.96
CA VAL A 301 -4.68 -2.95 -6.26
C VAL A 301 -5.01 -1.49 -5.94
N GLY A 302 -6.23 -1.06 -6.28
CA GLY A 302 -6.84 0.20 -5.81
C GLY A 302 -6.49 1.47 -6.61
N THR A 303 -7.11 2.56 -6.16
CA THR A 303 -6.90 3.96 -6.59
C THR A 303 -5.86 4.64 -5.70
N VAL A 304 -5.06 5.55 -6.26
CA VAL A 304 -4.07 6.36 -5.54
C VAL A 304 -4.72 7.53 -4.78
N LEU A 305 -5.73 8.19 -5.36
CA LEU A 305 -6.27 9.44 -4.79
C LEU A 305 -7.29 9.20 -3.65
N SER A 306 -8.21 8.23 -3.80
CA SER A 306 -9.30 7.99 -2.83
C SER A 306 -8.86 7.78 -1.37
N PRO A 307 -7.74 7.08 -1.07
CA PRO A 307 -7.24 6.96 0.31
C PRO A 307 -6.95 8.30 0.98
N PHE A 308 -6.38 9.26 0.24
CA PHE A 308 -6.14 10.61 0.76
C PHE A 308 -7.42 11.43 0.85
N LEU A 309 -8.37 11.25 -0.08
CA LEU A 309 -9.68 11.90 0.01
C LEU A 309 -10.49 11.45 1.24
N PHE A 310 -10.36 10.19 1.67
CA PHE A 310 -10.97 9.70 2.91
C PHE A 310 -10.32 10.35 4.16
N THR A 311 -8.99 10.53 4.15
CA THR A 311 -8.28 11.32 5.17
C THR A 311 -8.85 12.74 5.26
N LEU A 312 -9.10 13.42 4.13
CA LEU A 312 -9.72 14.75 4.13
C LEU A 312 -11.18 14.74 4.61
N TYR A 313 -11.97 13.74 4.17
CA TYR A 313 -13.37 13.56 4.59
C TYR A 313 -13.55 13.45 6.11
N THR A 314 -12.52 12.94 6.79
CA THR A 314 -12.50 12.68 8.23
C THR A 314 -11.65 13.67 9.04
N SER A 315 -11.10 14.72 8.42
CA SER A 315 -10.17 15.65 9.10
C SER A 315 -10.86 16.68 10.00
N ASP A 316 -12.13 16.99 9.76
CA ASP A 316 -12.92 17.96 10.54
C ASP A 316 -13.37 17.47 11.92
N PHE A 317 -13.32 16.17 12.19
CA PHE A 317 -13.47 15.63 13.54
C PHE A 317 -12.12 15.21 14.10
N CYS A 318 -11.50 16.11 14.87
CA CYS A 318 -10.27 15.88 15.61
C CYS A 318 -10.52 16.13 17.10
N TYR A 319 -9.86 15.37 17.97
CA TYR A 319 -9.96 15.56 19.42
C TYR A 319 -8.66 15.14 20.11
N ASN A 320 -8.12 16.03 20.94
CA ASN A 320 -6.87 15.80 21.66
C ASN A 320 -6.81 16.66 22.93
N SER A 321 -6.98 16.03 24.09
CA SER A 321 -6.86 16.65 25.41
C SER A 321 -5.74 15.95 26.23
N ARG A 322 -5.65 16.25 27.53
CA ARG A 322 -4.73 15.56 28.44
C ARG A 322 -5.23 14.19 28.90
N THR A 323 -6.51 13.90 28.65
CA THR A 323 -7.28 12.81 29.25
C THR A 323 -8.01 12.00 28.20
N CYS A 324 -8.43 12.58 27.07
CA CYS A 324 -8.99 11.85 25.93
C CYS A 324 -8.36 12.27 24.60
N HIS A 325 -8.12 11.32 23.69
CA HIS A 325 -7.69 11.62 22.32
C HIS A 325 -8.27 10.65 21.29
N LEU A 326 -8.60 11.15 20.11
CA LEU A 326 -8.95 10.38 18.92
C LEU A 326 -7.72 10.25 18.04
N GLN A 327 -7.29 9.01 17.75
CA GLN A 327 -6.22 8.72 16.80
C GLN A 327 -6.76 7.87 15.64
N LYS A 328 -6.35 8.20 14.42
CA LYS A 328 -6.86 7.59 13.18
C LYS A 328 -5.71 7.07 12.32
N PHE A 329 -5.95 5.97 11.62
CA PHE A 329 -5.05 5.43 10.61
C PHE A 329 -5.91 4.94 9.43
N SER A 330 -6.24 5.85 8.51
CA SER A 330 -7.23 5.63 7.46
C SER A 330 -8.60 5.45 8.12
N ASP A 331 -9.26 4.34 7.83
CA ASP A 331 -10.52 3.86 8.36
C ASP A 331 -10.40 3.26 9.78
N ASP A 332 -9.24 2.72 10.15
CA ASP A 332 -8.99 2.24 11.52
C ASP A 332 -8.91 3.44 12.49
N SER A 333 -9.94 3.63 13.33
CA SER A 333 -10.02 4.75 14.29
C SER A 333 -10.08 4.23 15.73
N SER A 334 -9.51 4.98 16.68
CA SER A 334 -9.61 4.63 18.10
C SER A 334 -9.63 5.84 19.02
N ILE A 335 -10.54 5.81 19.99
CA ILE A 335 -10.60 6.79 21.09
C ILE A 335 -9.90 6.17 22.30
N VAL A 336 -8.99 6.93 22.90
CA VAL A 336 -8.26 6.58 24.13
C VAL A 336 -8.75 7.49 25.26
N GLY A 337 -9.23 6.91 26.35
CA GLY A 337 -9.69 7.62 27.55
C GLY A 337 -8.86 7.28 28.78
N CYS A 338 -7.96 8.18 29.15
CA CYS A 338 -7.10 8.15 30.32
C CYS A 338 -7.84 8.72 31.54
N ILE A 339 -8.41 7.85 32.36
CA ILE A 339 -9.41 8.17 33.39
C ILE A 339 -8.79 8.07 34.79
N THR A 340 -9.05 9.07 35.63
CA THR A 340 -8.62 9.11 37.04
C THR A 340 -9.84 9.27 37.94
N ASP A 341 -9.84 8.59 39.09
CA ASP A 341 -10.94 8.62 40.07
C ASP A 341 -12.32 8.27 39.46
N ASN A 342 -12.35 7.35 38.48
CA ASN A 342 -13.52 6.94 37.70
C ASN A 342 -14.25 8.07 36.92
N ARG A 343 -13.62 9.23 36.72
CA ARG A 343 -14.15 10.34 35.91
C ARG A 343 -14.02 10.06 34.42
N GLU A 344 -15.07 9.51 33.83
CA GLU A 344 -15.13 9.05 32.44
C GLU A 344 -16.10 9.84 31.56
N GLU A 345 -16.56 11.00 32.05
CA GLU A 345 -17.55 11.86 31.38
C GLU A 345 -17.05 12.32 30.00
N GLU A 346 -15.83 12.88 29.96
CA GLU A 346 -15.17 13.34 28.72
C GLU A 346 -15.01 12.20 27.70
N TYR A 347 -14.73 10.99 28.17
CA TYR A 347 -14.57 9.81 27.32
C TYR A 347 -15.91 9.37 26.71
N ARG A 348 -16.99 9.33 27.51
CA ARG A 348 -18.33 9.03 27.02
C ARG A 348 -18.82 10.10 26.04
N GLU A 349 -18.71 11.36 26.41
CA GLU A 349 -19.10 12.50 25.57
C GLU A 349 -18.34 12.49 24.23
N LEU A 350 -17.05 12.19 24.23
CA LEU A 350 -16.27 12.05 23.00
C LEU A 350 -16.72 10.87 22.12
N VAL A 351 -17.06 9.72 22.72
CA VAL A 351 -17.59 8.56 21.99
C VAL A 351 -18.95 8.90 21.38
N GLU A 352 -19.87 9.50 22.15
CA GLU A 352 -21.20 9.91 21.69
C GLU A 352 -21.12 10.96 20.56
N ASN A 353 -20.29 11.99 20.73
CA ASN A 353 -20.05 13.01 19.72
C ASN A 353 -19.42 12.42 18.44
N PHE A 354 -18.50 11.44 18.57
CA PHE A 354 -17.91 10.77 17.40
C PHE A 354 -18.93 9.91 16.66
N VAL A 355 -19.77 9.16 17.36
CA VAL A 355 -20.87 8.38 16.77
C VAL A 355 -21.85 9.30 16.03
N GLY A 356 -22.32 10.36 16.69
CA GLY A 356 -23.23 11.34 16.08
C GLY A 356 -22.63 12.06 14.87
N TRP A 357 -21.33 12.39 14.90
CA TRP A 357 -20.63 12.93 13.74
C TRP A 357 -20.48 11.89 12.62
N CYS A 358 -20.21 10.61 12.93
CA CYS A 358 -20.17 9.55 11.92
C CYS A 358 -21.52 9.42 11.19
N ASP A 359 -22.62 9.39 11.93
CA ASP A 359 -23.97 9.32 11.36
C ASP A 359 -24.30 10.55 10.49
N GLY A 360 -24.00 11.76 10.98
CA GLY A 360 -24.16 13.01 10.24
C GLY A 360 -23.28 13.11 8.97
N ASN A 361 -22.19 12.35 8.92
CA ASN A 361 -21.29 12.24 7.76
C ASN A 361 -21.49 10.96 6.94
N HIS A 362 -22.56 10.20 7.22
CA HIS A 362 -22.92 8.94 6.55
C HIS A 362 -21.85 7.83 6.64
N LEU A 363 -20.95 7.90 7.63
CA LEU A 363 -19.93 6.88 7.90
C LEU A 363 -20.53 5.77 8.76
N GLN A 364 -21.01 4.71 8.11
CA GLN A 364 -21.66 3.60 8.79
C GLN A 364 -20.68 2.84 9.70
N LEU A 365 -20.89 2.90 11.01
CA LEU A 365 -20.13 2.10 11.99
C LEU A 365 -20.53 0.62 11.92
N ASN A 366 -19.59 -0.26 12.27
CA ASN A 366 -19.80 -1.70 12.37
C ASN A 366 -19.80 -2.13 13.84
N THR A 367 -20.90 -1.92 14.56
CA THR A 367 -21.05 -2.19 16.00
C THR A 367 -20.50 -3.55 16.43
N GLY A 368 -20.87 -4.63 15.72
CA GLY A 368 -20.38 -5.99 15.97
C GLY A 368 -18.86 -6.19 15.84
N LYS A 369 -18.13 -5.25 15.25
CA LYS A 369 -16.66 -5.20 15.23
C LYS A 369 -16.04 -4.12 16.12
N ILE A 370 -16.82 -3.16 16.64
CA ILE A 370 -16.33 -2.26 17.68
C ILE A 370 -15.93 -3.13 18.87
N LYS A 371 -14.74 -2.86 19.43
CA LYS A 371 -14.21 -3.56 20.61
C LYS A 371 -13.64 -2.55 21.59
N GLU A 372 -13.72 -2.89 22.87
CA GLU A 372 -13.16 -2.08 23.93
C GLU A 372 -12.13 -2.86 24.77
N LEU A 373 -11.01 -2.23 25.13
CA LEU A 373 -9.94 -2.86 25.91
C LEU A 373 -10.01 -2.43 27.39
N LYS A 374 -10.77 -3.18 28.21
CA LYS A 374 -10.83 -3.17 29.70
C LYS A 374 -11.50 -1.92 30.34
N VAL A 375 -12.20 -1.92 31.48
CA VAL A 375 -13.19 -2.73 32.26
C VAL A 375 -13.67 -1.70 33.33
N PRO A 376 -14.98 -1.54 33.70
CA PRO A 376 -15.98 -2.60 33.77
C PRO A 376 -17.35 -2.39 33.11
N ILE A 377 -17.91 -1.17 33.04
CA ILE A 377 -19.27 -0.95 32.52
C ILE A 377 -19.18 -0.79 30.99
N PRO A 378 -19.83 -1.66 30.19
CA PRO A 378 -19.80 -1.53 28.74
C PRO A 378 -20.43 -0.21 28.32
N VAL A 379 -19.82 0.48 27.34
CA VAL A 379 -20.50 1.56 26.63
C VAL A 379 -21.47 0.91 25.63
N SER A 380 -22.68 1.46 25.54
CA SER A 380 -23.65 1.10 24.50
C SER A 380 -23.55 2.08 23.33
N ILE A 381 -23.57 1.56 22.11
CA ILE A 381 -23.62 2.35 20.87
C ILE A 381 -24.88 1.93 20.12
N ASN A 382 -25.74 2.88 19.80
CA ASN A 382 -27.02 2.65 19.12
C ASN A 382 -27.91 1.58 19.80
N GLY A 383 -27.81 1.47 21.13
CA GLY A 383 -28.55 0.48 21.94
C GLY A 383 -27.90 -0.91 22.02
N GLU A 384 -26.78 -1.16 21.33
CA GLU A 384 -26.01 -2.40 21.42
C GLU A 384 -24.82 -2.22 22.38
N GLU A 385 -24.60 -3.15 23.31
CA GLU A 385 -23.41 -3.14 24.18
C GLU A 385 -22.14 -3.49 23.39
N VAL A 386 -21.08 -2.69 23.56
CA VAL A 386 -19.78 -2.95 22.93
C VAL A 386 -19.07 -4.12 23.62
N GLU A 387 -18.59 -5.08 22.83
CA GLU A 387 -17.83 -6.23 23.34
C GLU A 387 -16.48 -5.78 23.94
N MET A 388 -16.33 -6.00 25.25
CA MET A 388 -15.04 -5.88 25.94
C MET A 388 -14.14 -7.07 25.65
N VAL A 389 -12.86 -6.81 25.34
CA VAL A 389 -11.87 -7.85 25.02
C VAL A 389 -10.60 -7.71 25.87
N ASP A 390 -9.95 -8.84 26.14
CA ASP A 390 -8.64 -8.87 26.82
C ASP A 390 -7.47 -8.57 25.88
N THR A 391 -7.61 -8.93 24.59
CA THR A 391 -6.57 -8.76 23.56
C THR A 391 -7.21 -8.33 22.25
N TYR A 392 -6.76 -7.20 21.69
CA TYR A 392 -7.21 -6.66 20.41
C TYR A 392 -6.05 -6.57 19.39
N LYS A 393 -6.34 -6.74 18.10
CA LYS A 393 -5.35 -6.73 17.03
C LYS A 393 -5.42 -5.42 16.23
N PHE A 394 -4.88 -4.35 16.79
CA PHE A 394 -4.85 -3.04 16.14
C PHE A 394 -3.73 -2.95 15.10
N LEU A 395 -4.07 -2.62 13.85
CA LEU A 395 -3.13 -2.39 12.74
C LEU A 395 -2.09 -3.52 12.50
N GLY A 396 -2.43 -4.75 12.90
CA GLY A 396 -1.55 -5.92 12.77
C GLY A 396 -0.61 -6.19 13.95
N VAL A 397 -0.64 -5.35 14.98
CA VAL A 397 -0.01 -5.57 16.29
C VAL A 397 -1.07 -6.07 17.27
N HIS A 398 -0.73 -7.00 18.17
CA HIS A 398 -1.63 -7.39 19.25
C HIS A 398 -1.35 -6.55 20.51
N LEU A 399 -2.40 -5.95 21.06
CA LEU A 399 -2.41 -5.19 22.31
C LEU A 399 -3.25 -5.96 23.32
N ASN A 400 -2.84 -6.03 24.59
CA ASN A 400 -3.58 -6.74 25.62
C ASN A 400 -3.77 -5.91 26.90
N ASN A 401 -4.72 -6.33 27.73
CA ASN A 401 -5.13 -5.66 28.96
C ASN A 401 -4.05 -5.68 30.07
N LYS A 402 -2.92 -6.36 29.84
CA LYS A 402 -1.72 -6.41 30.71
C LYS A 402 -0.64 -5.43 30.25
N LEU A 403 -0.79 -4.84 29.08
CA LEU A 403 0.21 -4.00 28.40
C LEU A 403 1.56 -4.69 28.24
N ASP A 404 1.53 -6.01 28.00
CA ASP A 404 2.69 -6.81 27.65
C ASP A 404 2.65 -7.26 26.18
N TRP A 405 3.78 -7.76 25.69
CA TRP A 405 3.94 -8.17 24.30
C TRP A 405 3.85 -9.69 24.10
N SER A 406 3.25 -10.43 25.04
CA SER A 406 3.17 -11.89 25.00
C SER A 406 2.37 -12.40 23.79
N ASP A 407 1.11 -11.98 23.65
CA ASP A 407 0.24 -12.30 22.52
C ASP A 407 0.85 -11.91 21.17
N ASN A 408 1.41 -10.70 21.10
CA ASN A 408 2.07 -10.20 19.91
C ASN A 408 3.28 -11.07 19.52
N SER A 409 4.14 -11.42 20.49
CA SER A 409 5.32 -12.25 20.25
C SER A 409 4.95 -13.68 19.78
N GLU A 410 3.87 -14.25 20.30
CA GLU A 410 3.34 -15.56 19.89
C GLU A 410 2.73 -15.50 18.48
N ALA A 411 1.93 -14.47 18.17
CA ALA A 411 1.38 -14.25 16.84
C ALA A 411 2.48 -14.05 15.78
N LEU A 412 3.51 -13.25 16.08
CA LEU A 412 4.69 -13.03 15.24
C LEU A 412 5.50 -14.33 15.07
N TYR A 413 5.68 -15.11 16.12
CA TYR A 413 6.35 -16.41 16.06
C TYR A 413 5.62 -17.38 15.11
N ARG A 414 4.30 -17.54 15.27
CA ARG A 414 3.48 -18.41 14.38
C ARG A 414 3.57 -17.95 12.92
N LYS A 415 3.37 -16.65 12.66
CA LYS A 415 3.48 -16.04 11.33
C LYS A 415 4.88 -16.25 10.71
N GLY A 416 5.93 -16.14 11.51
CA GLY A 416 7.31 -16.41 11.12
C GLY A 416 7.57 -17.89 10.82
N GLN A 417 7.04 -18.84 11.60
CA GLN A 417 7.19 -20.28 11.35
C GLN A 417 6.56 -20.69 10.00
N CYS A 418 5.34 -20.21 9.71
CA CYS A 418 4.68 -20.43 8.41
C CYS A 418 5.54 -19.92 7.24
N ARG A 419 6.25 -18.81 7.41
CA ARG A 419 7.14 -18.24 6.37
C ARG A 419 8.50 -18.94 6.29
N LEU A 420 9.02 -19.45 7.41
CA LEU A 420 10.24 -20.25 7.48
C LEU A 420 10.11 -21.58 6.71
N PHE A 421 8.90 -22.15 6.61
CA PHE A 421 8.64 -23.31 5.74
C PHE A 421 9.02 -23.04 4.28
N PHE A 422 8.61 -21.90 3.71
CA PHE A 422 8.95 -21.55 2.33
C PHE A 422 10.46 -21.31 2.16
N LEU A 423 11.12 -20.68 3.13
CA LEU A 423 12.59 -20.50 3.11
C LEU A 423 13.32 -21.86 3.07
N ARG A 424 12.86 -22.84 3.87
CA ARG A 424 13.37 -24.23 3.83
C ARG A 424 13.10 -24.90 2.48
N ARG A 425 11.91 -24.69 1.91
CA ARG A 425 11.54 -25.24 0.60
C ARG A 425 12.44 -24.69 -0.52
N LEU A 426 12.72 -23.39 -0.51
CA LEU A 426 13.68 -22.77 -1.43
C LEU A 426 15.10 -23.35 -1.26
N ARG A 427 15.56 -23.56 -0.02
CA ARG A 427 16.85 -24.23 0.23
C ARG A 427 16.88 -25.66 -0.34
N SER A 428 15.78 -26.41 -0.24
CA SER A 428 15.68 -27.75 -0.82
C SER A 428 15.74 -27.79 -2.35
N PHE A 429 15.51 -26.65 -3.01
CA PHE A 429 15.70 -26.49 -4.46
C PHE A 429 17.08 -25.92 -4.83
N ASN A 430 18.06 -25.95 -3.91
CA ASN A 430 19.41 -25.44 -4.10
C ASN A 430 19.48 -23.95 -4.53
N VAL A 431 18.49 -23.14 -4.11
CA VAL A 431 18.52 -21.69 -4.30
C VAL A 431 19.73 -21.10 -3.57
N CYS A 432 20.47 -20.21 -4.25
CA CYS A 432 21.72 -19.68 -3.73
C CYS A 432 21.52 -18.77 -2.49
N THR A 433 22.55 -18.70 -1.64
CA THR A 433 22.52 -17.97 -0.36
C THR A 433 22.05 -16.52 -0.49
N ARG A 434 22.45 -15.79 -1.54
CA ARG A 434 22.01 -14.41 -1.79
C ARG A 434 20.49 -14.30 -1.95
N LEU A 435 19.88 -15.20 -2.73
CA LEU A 435 18.42 -15.22 -2.93
C LEU A 435 17.69 -15.70 -1.67
N LEU A 436 18.27 -16.64 -0.91
CA LEU A 436 17.73 -17.05 0.39
C LEU A 436 17.79 -15.92 1.44
N GLN A 437 18.85 -15.13 1.45
CA GLN A 437 18.99 -13.94 2.30
C GLN A 437 17.95 -12.88 1.92
N MET A 438 17.79 -12.59 0.62
CA MET A 438 16.76 -11.67 0.13
C MET A 438 15.35 -12.14 0.52
N PHE A 439 15.05 -13.44 0.36
CA PHE A 439 13.76 -14.02 0.79
C PHE A 439 13.57 -13.98 2.31
N TYR A 440 14.62 -14.26 3.09
CA TYR A 440 14.56 -14.09 4.54
C TYR A 440 14.21 -12.65 4.92
N GLN A 441 14.90 -11.66 4.34
CA GLN A 441 14.67 -10.24 4.62
C GLN A 441 13.25 -9.80 4.21
N SER A 442 12.83 -10.09 2.97
CA SER A 442 11.56 -9.61 2.42
C SER A 442 10.33 -10.37 2.92
N VAL A 443 10.46 -11.65 3.28
CA VAL A 443 9.33 -12.49 3.70
C VAL A 443 9.38 -12.84 5.19
N VAL A 444 10.47 -13.42 5.70
CA VAL A 444 10.50 -13.90 7.09
C VAL A 444 10.68 -12.76 8.09
N ALA A 445 11.77 -11.98 7.96
CA ALA A 445 12.11 -10.88 8.84
C ALA A 445 11.09 -9.73 8.78
N SER A 446 10.51 -9.46 7.60
CA SER A 446 9.43 -8.47 7.45
C SER A 446 8.17 -8.80 8.25
N ALA A 447 7.84 -10.08 8.44
CA ALA A 447 6.81 -10.51 9.38
C ALA A 447 7.29 -10.46 10.82
N THR A 448 8.38 -11.16 11.13
CA THR A 448 8.84 -11.40 12.50
C THR A 448 9.21 -10.12 13.23
N PHE A 449 9.69 -9.10 12.51
CA PHE A 449 10.10 -7.81 13.06
C PHE A 449 9.13 -6.67 12.65
N PHE A 450 7.89 -6.98 12.29
CA PHE A 450 6.87 -5.95 12.06
C PHE A 450 6.62 -5.14 13.34
N ALA A 451 6.61 -3.81 13.23
CA ALA A 451 6.45 -2.87 14.36
C ALA A 451 7.42 -3.08 15.55
N ILE A 452 8.61 -3.68 15.34
CA ILE A 452 9.56 -4.01 16.42
C ILE A 452 10.04 -2.81 17.26
N VAL A 453 9.95 -1.58 16.74
CA VAL A 453 10.26 -0.38 17.55
C VAL A 453 9.24 -0.15 18.68
N CYS A 454 8.02 -0.67 18.57
CA CYS A 454 7.01 -0.56 19.62
C CYS A 454 7.24 -1.58 20.74
N TRP A 455 7.48 -2.85 20.37
CA TRP A 455 7.50 -3.98 21.30
C TRP A 455 8.88 -4.53 21.65
N GLY A 456 9.91 -4.20 20.87
CA GLY A 456 11.24 -4.82 20.98
C GLY A 456 11.98 -4.48 22.27
N GLY A 457 11.66 -3.36 22.93
CA GLY A 457 12.23 -2.97 24.23
C GLY A 457 11.49 -3.56 25.43
N GLY A 458 10.22 -3.94 25.28
CA GLY A 458 9.36 -4.47 26.34
C GLY A 458 9.09 -5.97 26.22
N ILE A 459 9.64 -6.66 25.22
CA ILE A 459 9.40 -8.08 24.99
C ILE A 459 9.95 -8.93 26.14
N GLY A 460 9.10 -9.76 26.74
CA GLY A 460 9.50 -10.70 27.78
C GLY A 460 10.53 -11.73 27.28
N SER A 461 11.42 -12.18 28.17
CA SER A 461 12.53 -13.10 27.87
C SER A 461 12.10 -14.39 27.15
N GLY A 462 10.94 -14.95 27.50
CA GLY A 462 10.35 -16.10 26.82
C GLY A 462 9.99 -15.82 25.35
N GLY A 463 9.40 -14.66 25.07
CA GLY A 463 9.07 -14.21 23.71
C GLY A 463 10.33 -13.96 22.88
N ALA A 464 11.29 -13.22 23.44
CA ALA A 464 12.59 -12.97 22.80
C ALA A 464 13.32 -14.29 22.48
N SER A 465 13.34 -15.24 23.41
CA SER A 465 13.92 -16.57 23.22
C SER A 465 13.22 -17.38 22.11
N LYS A 466 11.88 -17.37 22.04
CA LYS A 466 11.10 -18.00 20.95
C LYS A 466 11.46 -17.42 19.58
N LEU A 467 11.47 -16.09 19.46
CA LEU A 467 11.80 -15.40 18.21
C LEU A 467 13.27 -15.60 17.81
N ASN A 468 14.21 -15.55 18.76
CA ASN A 468 15.62 -15.84 18.50
C ASN A 468 15.87 -17.31 18.11
N LYS A 469 15.10 -18.28 18.63
CA LYS A 469 15.12 -19.67 18.13
C LYS A 469 14.66 -19.76 16.67
N LEU A 470 13.70 -18.93 16.25
CA LEU A 470 13.25 -18.83 14.86
C LEU A 470 14.35 -18.23 13.96
N VAL A 471 14.98 -17.12 14.39
CA VAL A 471 16.12 -16.51 13.69
C VAL A 471 17.27 -17.50 13.51
N ARG A 472 17.65 -18.25 14.55
CA ARG A 472 18.69 -19.29 14.47
C ARG A 472 18.34 -20.40 13.46
N LYS A 473 17.08 -20.86 13.45
CA LYS A 473 16.59 -21.81 12.44
C LYS A 473 16.68 -21.25 11.02
N ALA A 474 16.35 -19.97 10.81
CA ALA A 474 16.50 -19.31 9.51
C ALA A 474 17.98 -19.15 9.10
N SER A 475 18.84 -18.76 10.05
CA SER A 475 20.28 -18.58 9.85
C SER A 475 20.97 -19.86 9.36
N SER A 476 20.62 -21.01 9.95
CA SER A 476 21.06 -22.33 9.49
C SER A 476 20.60 -22.65 8.06
N VAL A 477 19.37 -22.29 7.69
CA VAL A 477 18.81 -22.56 6.33
C VAL A 477 19.42 -21.65 5.26
N VAL A 478 19.70 -20.39 5.59
CA VAL A 478 20.38 -19.44 4.68
C VAL A 478 21.87 -19.78 4.57
N GLY A 479 22.50 -20.27 5.64
CA GLY A 479 23.94 -20.53 5.70
C GLY A 479 24.77 -19.29 6.06
N MET A 480 24.21 -18.36 6.83
CA MET A 480 24.91 -17.16 7.32
C MET A 480 24.36 -16.70 8.67
N LYS A 481 25.15 -15.97 9.46
CA LYS A 481 24.68 -15.30 10.69
C LYS A 481 23.62 -14.25 10.34
N LEU A 482 22.50 -14.28 11.05
CA LEU A 482 21.41 -13.30 10.93
C LEU A 482 21.27 -12.54 12.25
N ASP A 483 20.81 -11.29 12.19
CA ASP A 483 20.60 -10.45 13.37
C ASP A 483 19.55 -11.06 14.32
N CYS A 484 19.88 -11.10 15.61
CA CYS A 484 18.93 -11.44 16.67
C CYS A 484 17.92 -10.31 16.92
N VAL A 485 16.85 -10.61 17.66
CA VAL A 485 15.79 -9.67 18.01
C VAL A 485 16.36 -8.38 18.59
N GLU A 486 17.29 -8.51 19.54
CA GLU A 486 17.92 -7.41 20.28
C GLU A 486 18.68 -6.46 19.34
N ALA A 487 19.48 -6.99 18.42
CA ALA A 487 20.24 -6.21 17.45
C ALA A 487 19.34 -5.50 16.42
N VAL A 488 18.22 -6.10 16.04
CA VAL A 488 17.23 -5.47 15.15
C VAL A 488 16.43 -4.39 15.89
N THR A 489 16.03 -4.65 17.15
CA THR A 489 15.41 -3.66 18.04
C THR A 489 16.30 -2.43 18.18
N GLU A 490 17.56 -2.62 18.59
CA GLU A 490 18.49 -1.51 18.82
C GLU A 490 18.64 -0.63 17.59
N ARG A 491 18.95 -1.25 16.44
CA ARG A 491 19.18 -0.54 15.18
C ARG A 491 17.95 0.25 14.73
N ARG A 492 16.76 -0.35 14.82
CA ARG A 492 15.51 0.28 14.37
C ARG A 492 15.00 1.32 15.35
N MET A 493 15.13 1.11 16.66
CA MET A 493 14.77 2.12 17.66
C MET A 493 15.64 3.38 17.52
N LYS A 494 16.97 3.22 17.36
CA LYS A 494 17.88 4.34 17.08
C LYS A 494 17.51 5.08 15.79
N GLY A 495 17.32 4.35 14.69
CA GLY A 495 16.93 4.94 13.41
C GLY A 495 15.59 5.67 13.47
N LYS A 496 14.58 5.11 14.14
CA LYS A 496 13.28 5.76 14.31
C LYS A 496 13.36 6.99 15.22
N LEU A 497 14.10 6.92 16.33
CA LEU A 497 14.30 8.07 17.22
C LEU A 497 14.94 9.24 16.47
N GLN A 498 16.00 8.98 15.69
CA GLN A 498 16.65 10.00 14.87
C GLN A 498 15.67 10.58 13.83
N ALA A 499 14.94 9.73 13.09
CA ALA A 499 13.94 10.17 12.13
C ALA A 499 12.80 11.01 12.75
N ILE A 500 12.41 10.73 13.99
CA ILE A 500 11.46 11.59 14.72
C ILE A 500 12.13 12.90 15.12
N MET A 501 13.36 12.87 15.65
CA MET A 501 14.11 14.06 16.05
C MET A 501 14.39 15.05 14.90
N ASP A 502 14.41 14.55 13.67
CA ASP A 502 14.62 15.31 12.44
C ASP A 502 13.32 15.70 11.73
N ASN A 503 12.15 15.27 12.22
CA ASN A 503 10.83 15.57 11.65
C ASN A 503 9.92 16.31 12.66
N PRO A 504 9.85 17.66 12.62
CA PRO A 504 8.99 18.46 13.49
C PRO A 504 7.49 18.15 13.42
N SER A 505 7.02 17.57 12.31
CA SER A 505 5.62 17.21 12.09
C SER A 505 5.24 15.83 12.64
N HIS A 506 6.19 15.07 13.19
CA HIS A 506 5.91 13.77 13.78
C HIS A 506 5.24 13.93 15.16
N PRO A 507 4.16 13.19 15.52
CA PRO A 507 3.41 13.41 16.77
C PRO A 507 4.28 13.39 18.03
N LEU A 508 5.22 12.42 18.12
CA LEU A 508 6.15 12.28 19.24
C LEU A 508 7.31 13.32 19.27
N TYR A 509 7.38 14.24 18.30
CA TYR A 509 8.46 15.24 18.23
C TYR A 509 8.41 16.21 19.41
N ALA A 510 7.23 16.72 19.77
CA ALA A 510 7.07 17.70 20.83
C ALA A 510 7.57 17.17 22.19
N GLU A 511 7.21 15.92 22.51
CA GLU A 511 7.65 15.23 23.72
C GLU A 511 9.17 14.97 23.71
N LEU A 512 9.71 14.41 22.64
CA LEU A 512 11.16 14.18 22.52
C LEU A 512 11.97 15.48 22.51
N ARG A 513 11.39 16.60 22.06
CA ARG A 513 12.00 17.93 22.14
C ARG A 513 12.07 18.44 23.58
N GLN A 514 11.04 18.20 24.41
CA GLN A 514 11.07 18.52 25.85
C GLN A 514 12.12 17.69 26.61
N LEU A 515 12.42 16.48 26.12
CA LEU A 515 13.47 15.62 26.66
C LEU A 515 14.89 15.98 26.14
N ARG A 516 15.10 17.04 25.34
CA ARG A 516 16.45 17.46 24.94
C ARG A 516 17.17 18.17 26.09
N SER A 517 18.37 17.71 26.44
CA SER A 517 19.26 18.41 27.36
C SER A 517 19.74 19.72 26.73
N THR A 518 19.60 20.84 27.44
CA THR A 518 20.16 22.15 27.04
C THR A 518 21.70 22.18 27.11
N PHE A 519 22.30 21.33 27.96
CA PHE A 519 23.75 21.30 28.22
C PHE A 519 24.51 20.16 27.50
N SER A 520 23.85 19.33 26.68
CA SER A 520 24.49 18.19 26.02
C SER A 520 23.67 17.62 24.87
N HIS A 521 24.32 16.94 23.91
CA HIS A 521 23.64 16.21 22.82
C HIS A 521 22.91 14.92 23.28
N ARG A 522 22.51 14.83 24.55
CA ARG A 522 21.81 13.68 25.15
C ARG A 522 20.35 14.02 25.40
N LEU A 523 19.52 12.99 25.39
CA LEU A 523 18.11 13.10 25.82
C LEU A 523 18.01 12.74 27.31
N THR A 524 17.20 13.46 28.07
CA THR A 524 16.91 13.13 29.47
C THR A 524 16.08 11.85 29.52
N GLN A 525 16.37 10.99 30.50
CA GLN A 525 15.50 9.84 30.75
C GLN A 525 14.22 10.34 31.43
N PRO A 526 13.02 10.02 30.93
CA PRO A 526 11.81 10.24 31.70
C PRO A 526 11.89 9.42 33.00
N ARG A 527 11.31 9.96 34.08
CA ARG A 527 11.13 9.19 35.32
C ARG A 527 10.16 8.05 34.98
N ALA A 528 10.67 6.83 34.90
CA ALA A 528 9.90 5.68 34.44
C ALA A 528 9.89 4.57 35.49
N SER A 529 8.68 4.07 35.76
CA SER A 529 8.44 2.78 36.40
C SER A 529 9.06 1.63 35.59
N LYS A 530 9.14 0.44 36.20
CA LYS A 530 9.55 -0.79 35.49
C LYS A 530 8.72 -1.06 34.23
N ASN A 531 7.46 -0.63 34.22
CA ASN A 531 6.51 -0.87 33.13
C ASN A 531 6.72 0.11 31.97
N LEU A 532 6.74 1.43 32.24
CA LEU A 532 7.05 2.44 31.23
C LEU A 532 8.47 2.23 30.64
N GLY A 533 9.41 1.72 31.43
CA GLY A 533 10.78 1.46 31.02
C GLY A 533 10.94 0.62 29.74
N GLY A 534 10.02 -0.33 29.46
CA GLY A 534 10.04 -1.18 28.26
C GLY A 534 9.44 -0.53 26.99
N SER A 535 8.76 0.60 27.11
CA SER A 535 8.15 1.31 25.99
C SER A 535 9.18 1.96 25.05
N PHE A 536 8.73 2.47 23.89
CA PHE A 536 9.61 3.00 22.86
C PHE A 536 10.50 4.16 23.33
N ILE A 537 9.93 5.22 23.92
CA ILE A 537 10.67 6.46 24.23
C ILE A 537 11.82 6.20 25.23
N PRO A 538 11.61 5.61 26.42
CA PRO A 538 12.69 5.35 27.37
C PRO A 538 13.72 4.36 26.82
N SER A 539 13.27 3.33 26.09
CA SER A 539 14.18 2.33 25.48
C SER A 539 15.07 2.96 24.41
N ALA A 540 14.49 3.74 23.50
CA ALA A 540 15.23 4.43 22.45
C ALA A 540 16.20 5.46 23.04
N ILE A 541 15.81 6.24 24.06
CA ILE A 541 16.71 7.20 24.72
C ILE A 541 17.85 6.50 25.44
N ARG A 542 17.62 5.35 26.11
CA ARG A 542 18.70 4.54 26.73
C ARG A 542 19.72 4.12 25.67
N LEU A 543 19.23 3.55 24.56
CA LEU A 543 20.05 3.08 23.45
C LEU A 543 20.81 4.21 22.74
N TYR A 544 20.18 5.37 22.55
CA TYR A 544 20.81 6.54 21.96
C TYR A 544 21.97 7.06 22.83
N ASN A 545 21.70 7.32 24.11
CA ASN A 545 22.67 7.87 25.07
C ASN A 545 23.88 6.95 25.36
N THR A 546 23.78 5.64 25.08
CA THR A 546 24.93 4.72 25.15
C THR A 546 25.77 4.72 23.87
N SER A 547 25.20 5.03 22.71
CA SER A 547 25.96 5.18 21.45
C SER A 547 26.61 6.55 21.26
N THR A 548 26.07 7.63 21.82
CA THR A 548 26.65 8.97 21.64
C THR A 548 27.96 9.11 22.45
N PRO A 549 29.12 9.36 21.81
CA PRO A 549 30.41 9.45 22.48
C PRO A 549 30.42 10.49 23.62
N ARG A 550 31.20 10.23 24.68
CA ARG A 550 31.36 11.16 25.82
C ARG A 550 32.18 12.42 25.48
N SER A 551 32.75 12.52 24.29
CA SER A 551 33.85 13.43 23.93
C SER A 551 33.45 14.81 23.38
N GLN A 552 32.16 15.11 23.17
CA GLN A 552 31.72 16.49 22.87
C GLN A 552 31.46 17.30 24.17
N ARG A 553 32.50 17.39 25.02
CA ARG A 553 32.60 18.40 26.08
C ARG A 553 33.77 19.31 25.72
N LEU A 554 33.59 20.62 25.96
CA LEU A 554 34.54 21.71 25.68
C LEU A 554 34.63 22.15 24.20
N GLN A 555 33.59 22.83 23.74
CA GLN A 555 33.73 24.09 22.99
C GLN A 555 32.60 25.03 23.43
N SER A 556 32.75 25.58 24.63
CA SER A 556 32.12 26.87 24.94
C SER A 556 32.85 27.93 24.12
N PRO A 557 32.16 28.92 23.53
CA PRO A 557 32.85 30.15 23.14
C PRO A 557 33.47 30.73 24.40
N LYS A 558 34.76 31.08 24.34
CA LYS A 558 35.33 32.07 25.25
C LYS A 558 34.96 33.44 24.72
N ASP A 559 34.79 34.35 25.66
CA ASP A 559 34.28 35.72 25.54
C ASP A 559 34.88 36.52 24.35
#